data_AF-X1R8G5-F1
#
_entry.id   AF-X1R8G5-F1
#
_cell.length_a   1.000
_cell.length_b   1.000
_cell.length_c   1.000
_cell.angle_alpha   90.00
_cell.angle_beta   90.00
_cell.angle_gamma   90.00
#
_symmetry.space_group_name_H-M   'P 1'
#
loop_
_entity.id
_entity.type
_entity.pdbx_description
1 polymer ?
#
loop_
_entity_poly.entity_id
_entity_poly.type
_entity_poly.pdbx_seq_one_letter_code
_entity_poly.pdbx_strand_id
1 'polypeptide(L)'
;YYVKVIELELLEVKIDPSGAGTVTVDPAPSEGIQHNWYFPHGTIVYVTAHPKSGYTFKSWSGEMTDTPAITAPVYPMTEKRTITAHFKEEEAPPKADIRNFDFRATGGTYNMGDKVPFTAPYEYKGKAQSGRLTISLGTGVYPSFFTKHTFSPVSVSFGEAMDWQGRVIDGQFTLPSTLESGQTYSVRAKLEAISDYTQETDTDWGVLAITEAAVEHRLTLHASPSAGGTVSGGGTYPHMERVKITA
;
A
#
# COMPACT_ATOMS: atom_id res chain seq x y z
N TYR A 1 -40.78 47.56 -44.71
CA TYR A 1 -39.95 46.46 -44.18
C TYR A 1 -38.89 47.09 -43.28
N TYR A 2 -38.95 46.83 -41.97
CA TYR A 2 -37.87 47.22 -41.07
C TYR A 2 -36.85 46.08 -41.05
N VAL A 3 -35.61 46.37 -41.42
CA VAL A 3 -34.49 45.45 -41.14
C VAL A 3 -34.14 45.66 -39.68
N LYS A 4 -34.46 44.68 -38.82
CA LYS A 4 -33.98 44.69 -37.44
C LYS A 4 -32.50 44.32 -37.47
N VAL A 5 -31.63 45.31 -37.29
CA VAL A 5 -30.21 45.06 -37.07
C VAL A 5 -30.08 44.50 -35.66
N ILE A 6 -29.51 43.30 -35.54
CA ILE A 6 -29.16 42.69 -34.25
C ILE A 6 -27.69 42.98 -34.03
N GLU A 7 -27.39 43.73 -32.98
CA GLU A 7 -26.02 43.97 -32.53
C GLU A 7 -25.51 42.71 -31.80
N LEU A 8 -24.31 42.26 -32.18
CA LEU A 8 -23.67 41.07 -31.64
C LEU A 8 -22.36 41.45 -30.94
N GLU A 9 -22.19 40.92 -29.74
CA GLU A 9 -21.01 41.13 -28.91
C GLU A 9 -20.19 39.85 -28.78
N LEU A 10 -18.86 40.00 -28.82
CA LEU A 10 -17.92 38.88 -28.75
C LEU A 10 -17.65 38.48 -27.29
N LEU A 11 -17.88 37.21 -26.97
CA LEU A 11 -17.32 36.54 -25.80
C LEU A 11 -16.06 35.75 -26.21
N GLU A 12 -14.90 36.23 -25.77
CA GLU A 12 -13.60 35.55 -25.88
C GLU A 12 -13.32 34.78 -24.57
N VAL A 13 -13.03 33.48 -24.68
CA VAL A 13 -12.69 32.63 -23.54
C VAL A 13 -11.27 32.09 -23.69
N LYS A 14 -10.38 32.45 -22.78
CA LYS A 14 -9.01 31.92 -22.74
C LYS A 14 -8.98 30.65 -21.90
N ILE A 15 -8.25 29.65 -22.36
CA ILE A 15 -8.01 28.40 -21.62
C ILE A 15 -6.59 28.45 -21.07
N ASP A 16 -6.45 28.34 -19.75
CA ASP A 16 -5.18 28.42 -19.05
C ASP A 16 -4.97 27.19 -18.15
N PRO A 17 -3.95 26.35 -18.38
CA PRO A 17 -3.03 26.38 -19.52
C PRO A 17 -3.71 25.97 -20.83
N SER A 18 -3.14 26.39 -21.97
CA SER A 18 -3.70 26.08 -23.29
C SER A 18 -3.89 24.57 -23.50
N GLY A 19 -5.09 24.16 -23.92
CA GLY A 19 -5.43 22.76 -24.15
C GLY A 19 -5.80 21.95 -22.89
N ALA A 20 -5.87 22.58 -21.71
CA ALA A 20 -6.26 21.95 -20.44
C ALA A 20 -7.75 21.59 -20.35
N GLY A 21 -8.58 22.13 -21.24
CA GLY A 21 -10.01 21.89 -21.24
C GLY A 21 -10.72 22.59 -22.38
N THR A 22 -12.04 22.49 -22.36
CA THR A 22 -12.93 23.21 -23.27
C THR A 22 -14.03 23.91 -22.48
N VAL A 23 -14.81 24.74 -23.15
CA VAL A 23 -15.93 25.47 -22.54
C VAL A 23 -17.14 25.35 -23.46
N THR A 24 -18.31 25.22 -22.87
CA THR A 24 -19.62 25.35 -23.54
C THR A 24 -20.38 26.53 -22.98
N VAL A 25 -21.37 27.00 -23.72
CA VAL A 25 -22.16 28.20 -23.42
C VAL A 25 -23.66 27.90 -23.53
N ASP A 26 -24.46 28.55 -22.69
CA ASP A 26 -25.92 28.56 -22.74
C ASP A 26 -26.43 30.00 -22.49
N PRO A 27 -27.21 30.62 -23.39
CA PRO A 27 -27.77 30.09 -24.65
C PRO A 27 -26.69 29.72 -25.68
N ALA A 28 -27.09 28.98 -26.71
CA ALA A 28 -26.24 28.74 -27.87
C ALA A 28 -25.88 30.08 -28.57
N PRO A 29 -24.64 30.23 -29.07
CA PRO A 29 -24.19 31.46 -29.71
C PRO A 29 -24.89 31.69 -31.04
N SER A 30 -25.02 32.96 -31.44
CA SER A 30 -25.60 33.31 -32.75
C SER A 30 -24.64 32.93 -33.89
N GLU A 31 -23.34 33.11 -33.66
CA GLU A 31 -22.27 32.71 -34.58
C GLU A 31 -20.93 32.60 -33.82
N GLY A 32 -19.89 32.19 -34.54
CA GLY A 32 -18.53 32.07 -34.01
C GLY A 32 -18.01 30.64 -33.99
N ILE A 33 -16.85 30.48 -33.37
CA ILE A 33 -16.15 29.20 -33.20
C ILE A 33 -15.89 28.97 -31.71
N GLN A 34 -15.41 27.79 -31.35
CA GLN A 34 -15.12 27.48 -29.95
C GLN A 34 -14.23 28.56 -29.31
N HIS A 35 -14.65 29.03 -28.13
CA HIS A 35 -14.00 30.07 -27.34
C HIS A 35 -14.06 31.49 -27.92
N ASN A 36 -14.66 31.69 -29.08
CA ASN A 36 -14.91 33.00 -29.69
C ASN A 36 -16.33 33.03 -30.25
N TRP A 37 -17.27 33.43 -29.40
CA TRP A 37 -18.70 33.33 -29.66
C TRP A 37 -19.37 34.70 -29.69
N TYR A 38 -20.36 34.86 -30.56
CA TYR A 38 -21.11 36.11 -30.68
C TYR A 38 -22.54 35.95 -30.15
N PHE A 39 -22.97 36.90 -29.34
CA PHE A 39 -24.27 36.91 -28.68
C PHE A 39 -25.00 38.24 -28.89
N PRO A 40 -26.34 38.26 -28.94
CA PRO A 40 -27.08 39.51 -29.00
C PRO A 40 -26.76 40.43 -27.82
N HIS A 41 -26.70 41.73 -28.10
CA HIS A 41 -26.49 42.74 -27.06
C HIS A 41 -27.47 42.57 -25.88
N GLY A 42 -26.94 42.57 -24.66
CA GLY A 42 -27.66 42.38 -23.39
C GLY A 42 -27.88 40.93 -22.95
N THR A 43 -27.39 39.95 -23.73
CA THR A 43 -27.52 38.52 -23.36
C THR A 43 -26.70 38.19 -22.12
N ILE A 44 -27.28 37.43 -21.18
CA ILE A 44 -26.55 36.80 -20.08
C ILE A 44 -26.19 35.39 -20.52
N VAL A 45 -24.89 35.07 -20.54
CA VAL A 45 -24.37 33.79 -21.01
C VAL A 45 -23.88 32.98 -19.83
N TYR A 46 -24.32 31.73 -19.68
CA TYR A 46 -23.75 30.77 -18.76
C TYR A 46 -22.63 30.01 -19.45
N VAL A 47 -21.43 30.05 -18.86
CA VAL A 47 -20.28 29.26 -19.31
C VAL A 47 -20.16 28.01 -18.43
N THR A 48 -19.80 26.87 -19.03
CA THR A 48 -19.49 25.63 -18.31
C THR A 48 -18.14 25.10 -18.78
N ALA A 49 -17.21 24.91 -17.85
CA ALA A 49 -15.89 24.39 -18.12
C ALA A 49 -15.89 22.85 -18.14
N HIS A 50 -15.19 22.28 -19.11
CA HIS A 50 -14.99 20.84 -19.27
C HIS A 50 -13.49 20.55 -19.23
N PRO A 51 -12.93 20.18 -18.05
CA PRO A 51 -11.53 19.80 -17.95
C PRO A 51 -11.20 18.63 -18.86
N LYS A 52 -10.03 18.68 -19.48
CA LYS A 52 -9.46 17.52 -20.17
C LYS A 52 -8.99 16.50 -19.12
N SER A 53 -8.91 15.22 -19.50
CA SER A 53 -8.31 14.19 -18.64
C SER A 53 -6.92 14.62 -18.12
N GLY A 54 -6.68 14.44 -16.82
CA GLY A 54 -5.47 14.90 -16.14
C GLY A 54 -5.48 16.38 -15.74
N TYR A 55 -6.61 17.08 -15.88
CA TYR A 55 -6.80 18.45 -15.41
C TYR A 55 -8.07 18.57 -14.57
N THR A 56 -8.06 19.53 -13.66
CA THR A 56 -9.22 19.94 -12.87
C THR A 56 -9.51 21.42 -13.11
N PHE A 57 -10.79 21.79 -13.12
CA PHE A 57 -11.17 23.20 -13.18
C PHE A 57 -10.89 23.87 -11.83
N LYS A 58 -10.24 25.03 -11.87
CA LYS A 58 -9.87 25.78 -10.66
C LYS A 58 -10.84 26.94 -10.45
N SER A 59 -10.92 27.83 -11.41
CA SER A 59 -11.73 29.04 -11.33
C SER A 59 -11.84 29.71 -12.68
N TRP A 60 -12.82 30.57 -12.79
CA TRP A 60 -12.89 31.53 -13.87
C TRP A 60 -12.33 32.89 -13.42
N SER A 61 -11.81 33.71 -14.33
CA SER A 61 -11.35 35.08 -14.06
C SER A 61 -11.53 36.00 -15.28
N GLY A 62 -11.06 37.25 -15.18
CA GLY A 62 -11.10 38.24 -16.25
C GLY A 62 -12.25 39.21 -16.04
N GLU A 63 -13.12 39.37 -17.04
CA GLU A 63 -14.35 40.16 -16.92
C GLU A 63 -15.46 39.39 -16.21
N MET A 64 -15.08 38.78 -15.08
CA MET A 64 -15.93 38.11 -14.12
C MET A 64 -15.19 38.03 -12.78
N THR A 65 -15.93 37.89 -11.69
CA THR A 65 -15.33 37.62 -10.39
C THR A 65 -14.65 36.26 -10.39
N ASP A 66 -13.56 36.10 -9.63
CA ASP A 66 -12.92 34.81 -9.43
C ASP A 66 -13.94 33.78 -8.92
N THR A 67 -14.43 32.95 -9.85
CA THR A 67 -15.60 32.10 -9.60
C THR A 67 -15.15 30.64 -9.66
N PRO A 68 -15.17 29.89 -8.53
CA PRO A 68 -14.76 28.49 -8.51
C PRO A 68 -15.86 27.54 -9.04
N ALA A 69 -17.07 28.03 -9.28
CA ALA A 69 -18.15 27.22 -9.83
C ALA A 69 -17.85 26.82 -11.29
N ILE A 70 -17.94 25.52 -11.59
CA ILE A 70 -17.68 24.98 -12.94
C ILE A 70 -18.62 25.58 -14.00
N THR A 71 -19.84 25.95 -13.59
CA THR A 71 -20.80 26.70 -14.39
C THR A 71 -21.05 28.06 -13.74
N ALA A 72 -20.95 29.14 -14.51
CA ALA A 72 -21.12 30.50 -14.01
C ALA A 72 -21.71 31.43 -15.08
N PRO A 73 -22.53 32.44 -14.69
CA PRO A 73 -22.96 33.47 -15.60
C PRO A 73 -21.85 34.49 -15.85
N VAL A 74 -21.66 34.87 -17.11
CA VAL A 74 -20.88 36.04 -17.52
C VAL A 74 -21.74 37.29 -17.31
N TYR A 75 -21.10 38.44 -17.08
CA TYR A 75 -21.80 39.72 -17.12
C TYR A 75 -22.51 39.92 -18.46
N PRO A 76 -23.61 40.71 -18.50
CA PRO A 76 -24.35 40.95 -19.73
C PRO A 76 -23.44 41.38 -20.88
N MET A 77 -23.69 40.80 -22.06
CA MET A 77 -22.94 41.07 -23.29
C MET A 77 -23.34 42.44 -23.84
N THR A 78 -22.81 43.52 -23.26
CA THR A 78 -23.02 44.92 -23.70
C THR A 78 -21.83 45.48 -24.47
N GLU A 79 -20.75 44.70 -24.54
CA GLU A 79 -19.48 44.98 -25.19
C GLU A 79 -18.74 43.64 -25.35
N LYS A 80 -17.60 43.65 -26.04
CA LYS A 80 -16.68 42.52 -26.03
C LYS A 80 -16.34 42.13 -24.59
N ARG A 81 -16.48 40.85 -24.25
CA ARG A 81 -16.06 40.27 -22.97
C ARG A 81 -14.91 39.28 -23.18
N THR A 82 -13.93 39.33 -22.28
CA THR A 82 -12.80 38.39 -22.23
C THR A 82 -12.73 37.76 -20.84
N ILE A 83 -12.93 36.44 -20.77
CA ILE A 83 -12.79 35.67 -19.54
C ILE A 83 -11.70 34.60 -19.71
N THR A 84 -11.20 34.07 -18.59
CA THR A 84 -10.24 32.97 -18.58
C THR A 84 -10.76 31.82 -17.74
N ALA A 85 -10.76 30.61 -18.29
CA ALA A 85 -10.98 29.37 -17.56
C ALA A 85 -9.61 28.85 -17.09
N HIS A 86 -9.39 28.85 -15.78
CA HIS A 86 -8.19 28.29 -15.18
C HIS A 86 -8.40 26.83 -14.82
N PHE A 87 -7.46 26.01 -15.26
CA PHE A 87 -7.34 24.61 -14.94
C PHE A 87 -6.02 24.36 -14.22
N LYS A 88 -5.96 23.28 -13.47
CA LYS A 88 -4.74 22.79 -12.85
C LYS A 88 -4.52 21.36 -13.30
N GLU A 89 -3.29 21.04 -13.69
CA GLU A 89 -2.89 19.65 -13.93
C GLU A 89 -3.07 18.84 -12.65
N GLU A 90 -3.71 17.69 -12.78
CA GLU A 90 -3.82 16.70 -11.73
C GLU A 90 -2.50 15.93 -11.71
N GLU A 91 -1.76 16.07 -10.61
CA GLU A 91 -0.52 15.32 -10.45
C GLU A 91 -0.87 13.83 -10.33
N ALA A 92 -0.52 13.05 -11.35
CA ALA A 92 -0.67 11.61 -11.29
C ALA A 92 0.22 11.05 -10.18
N PRO A 93 -0.22 10.00 -9.46
CA PRO A 93 0.63 9.35 -8.48
C PRO A 93 1.93 8.90 -9.13
N PRO A 94 3.08 9.07 -8.46
CA PRO A 94 4.34 8.57 -8.97
C PRO A 94 4.27 7.05 -9.21
N LYS A 95 5.21 6.53 -10.01
CA LYS A 95 5.40 5.09 -10.12
C LYS A 95 5.62 4.49 -8.72
N ALA A 96 5.00 3.34 -8.47
CA ALA A 96 5.12 2.64 -7.21
C ALA A 96 6.53 2.17 -6.96
N ASP A 97 7.02 2.44 -5.76
CA ASP A 97 8.30 1.98 -5.29
C ASP A 97 8.30 1.76 -3.77
N ILE A 98 9.09 0.79 -3.31
CA ILE A 98 9.27 0.42 -1.90
C ILE A 98 10.76 0.51 -1.64
N ARG A 99 11.16 1.04 -0.48
CA ARG A 99 12.56 1.03 -0.04
C ARG A 99 12.66 1.02 1.47
N ASN A 100 13.89 0.87 1.97
CA ASN A 100 14.19 0.89 3.41
C ASN A 100 13.30 -0.08 4.19
N PHE A 101 12.92 -1.19 3.57
CA PHE A 101 12.16 -2.25 4.22
C PHE A 101 13.09 -2.94 5.20
N ASP A 102 12.70 -2.94 6.47
CA ASP A 102 13.51 -3.46 7.57
C ASP A 102 12.58 -4.27 8.45
N PHE A 103 12.65 -5.59 8.30
CA PHE A 103 11.75 -6.52 8.97
C PHE A 103 12.40 -7.02 10.25
N ARG A 104 11.73 -6.85 11.38
CA ARG A 104 12.28 -7.20 12.69
C ARG A 104 11.34 -8.13 13.41
N ALA A 105 11.75 -9.38 13.56
CA ALA A 105 11.05 -10.32 14.44
C ALA A 105 11.52 -10.11 15.88
N THR A 106 10.63 -10.33 16.84
CA THR A 106 11.03 -10.28 18.25
C THR A 106 11.95 -11.45 18.54
N GLY A 107 13.24 -11.19 18.75
CA GLY A 107 14.21 -12.23 19.05
C GLY A 107 13.94 -12.91 20.39
N GLY A 108 14.25 -14.19 20.51
CA GLY A 108 14.02 -14.94 21.74
C GLY A 108 14.08 -16.45 21.59
N THR A 109 13.80 -17.15 22.69
CA THR A 109 13.61 -18.61 22.71
C THR A 109 12.12 -18.91 22.80
N TYR A 110 11.63 -19.73 21.88
CA TYR A 110 10.22 -20.02 21.69
C TYR A 110 9.96 -21.52 21.60
N ASN A 111 8.75 -21.92 21.98
CA ASN A 111 8.23 -23.25 21.74
C ASN A 111 7.49 -23.31 20.39
N MET A 112 7.34 -24.51 19.84
CA MET A 112 6.48 -24.71 18.66
C MET A 112 5.04 -24.27 18.97
N GLY A 113 4.42 -23.55 18.04
CA GLY A 113 3.08 -22.98 18.22
C GLY A 113 3.05 -21.62 18.94
N ASP A 114 4.19 -21.12 19.42
CA ASP A 114 4.25 -19.77 19.97
C ASP A 114 4.03 -18.72 18.87
N LYS A 115 3.49 -17.58 19.27
CA LYS A 115 3.32 -16.41 18.39
C LYS A 115 4.53 -15.50 18.55
N VAL A 116 5.17 -15.19 17.43
CA VAL A 116 6.32 -14.28 17.37
C VAL A 116 5.84 -12.94 16.83
N PRO A 117 5.83 -11.87 17.65
CA PRO A 117 5.53 -10.53 17.18
C PRO A 117 6.63 -10.00 16.25
N PHE A 118 6.25 -9.17 15.29
CA PHE A 118 7.18 -8.46 14.42
C PHE A 118 6.73 -7.02 14.17
N THR A 119 7.71 -6.19 13.81
CA THR A 119 7.49 -4.86 13.23
C THR A 119 8.29 -4.75 11.93
N ALA A 120 7.73 -4.08 10.93
CA ALA A 120 8.35 -3.93 9.62
C ALA A 120 8.17 -2.51 9.10
N PRO A 121 9.00 -1.55 9.53
CA PRO A 121 9.08 -0.24 8.89
C PRO A 121 9.53 -0.34 7.43
N TYR A 122 8.99 0.56 6.62
CA TYR A 122 9.33 0.73 5.20
C TYR A 122 8.98 2.12 4.72
N GLU A 123 9.48 2.50 3.55
CA GLU A 123 9.04 3.69 2.83
C GLU A 123 8.32 3.30 1.55
N TYR A 124 7.24 4.03 1.24
CA TYR A 124 6.46 3.84 0.03
C TYR A 124 6.23 5.16 -0.69
N LYS A 125 6.28 5.10 -2.02
CA LYS A 125 5.86 6.17 -2.92
C LYS A 125 5.08 5.53 -4.07
N GLY A 126 3.89 6.01 -4.40
CA GLY A 126 3.09 5.45 -5.49
C GLY A 126 1.59 5.63 -5.38
N LYS A 127 0.86 5.12 -6.39
CA LYS A 127 -0.61 5.04 -6.38
C LYS A 127 -1.15 4.11 -5.28
N ALA A 128 -2.38 4.35 -4.84
CA ALA A 128 -3.07 3.41 -3.96
C ALA A 128 -3.23 2.03 -4.63
N GLN A 129 -2.86 0.96 -3.94
CA GLN A 129 -2.95 -0.41 -4.47
C GLN A 129 -2.85 -1.48 -3.39
N SER A 130 -3.16 -2.71 -3.78
CA SER A 130 -2.93 -3.89 -2.94
C SER A 130 -1.50 -4.38 -3.07
N GLY A 131 -1.04 -5.08 -2.04
CA GLY A 131 0.18 -5.85 -2.04
C GLY A 131 0.17 -6.96 -1.01
N ARG A 132 1.34 -7.53 -0.77
CA ARG A 132 1.50 -8.67 0.14
C ARG A 132 2.85 -8.67 0.84
N LEU A 133 2.85 -9.15 2.08
CA LEU A 133 4.03 -9.45 2.86
C LEU A 133 4.16 -10.98 2.95
N THR A 134 5.28 -11.50 2.46
CA THR A 134 5.63 -12.93 2.57
C THR A 134 6.73 -13.09 3.60
N ILE A 135 6.51 -13.94 4.60
CA ILE A 135 7.49 -14.24 5.65
C ILE A 135 7.99 -15.68 5.46
N SER A 136 9.29 -15.88 5.59
CA SER A 136 9.94 -17.17 5.53
C SER A 136 10.88 -17.36 6.71
N LEU A 137 10.86 -18.55 7.29
CA LEU A 137 11.87 -18.99 8.26
C LEU A 137 12.93 -19.80 7.53
N GLY A 138 14.19 -19.61 7.91
CA GLY A 138 15.30 -20.31 7.30
C GLY A 138 16.50 -20.45 8.23
N THR A 139 17.48 -21.19 7.78
CA THR A 139 18.78 -21.32 8.45
C THR A 139 19.89 -20.73 7.59
N GLY A 140 21.08 -20.58 8.18
CA GLY A 140 22.23 -19.96 7.52
C GLY A 140 22.64 -18.66 8.20
N VAL A 141 23.77 -18.12 7.74
CA VAL A 141 24.35 -16.85 8.20
C VAL A 141 24.51 -15.93 7.01
N TYR A 142 24.49 -14.61 7.25
CA TYR A 142 24.66 -13.63 6.20
C TYR A 142 25.87 -13.96 5.31
N PRO A 143 25.73 -13.95 3.97
CA PRO A 143 24.54 -13.54 3.20
C PRO A 143 23.59 -14.69 2.81
N SER A 144 23.83 -15.92 3.27
CA SER A 144 23.15 -17.14 2.82
C SER A 144 21.93 -17.47 3.67
N PHE A 145 20.76 -17.58 3.02
CA PHE A 145 19.51 -17.96 3.67
C PHE A 145 18.93 -19.21 3.00
N PHE A 146 18.73 -20.26 3.79
CA PHE A 146 18.14 -21.53 3.36
C PHE A 146 16.73 -21.64 3.93
N THR A 147 15.73 -21.37 3.09
CA THR A 147 14.32 -21.42 3.49
C THR A 147 13.94 -22.81 4.01
N LYS A 148 13.31 -22.86 5.18
CA LYS A 148 12.75 -24.05 5.82
C LYS A 148 11.22 -24.02 5.87
N HIS A 149 10.65 -22.82 5.99
CA HIS A 149 9.21 -22.63 5.98
C HIS A 149 8.85 -21.29 5.34
N THR A 150 7.72 -21.22 4.65
CA THR A 150 7.15 -19.98 4.12
C THR A 150 5.68 -19.92 4.54
N PHE A 151 5.29 -18.84 5.21
CA PHE A 151 3.92 -18.63 5.65
C PHE A 151 3.02 -18.22 4.50
N SER A 152 1.70 -18.37 4.68
CA SER A 152 0.72 -17.76 3.79
C SER A 152 0.93 -16.24 3.76
N PRO A 153 0.95 -15.60 2.57
CA PRO A 153 1.17 -14.15 2.48
C PRO A 153 0.11 -13.35 3.23
N VAL A 154 0.55 -12.31 3.94
CA VAL A 154 -0.32 -11.34 4.59
C VAL A 154 -0.68 -10.25 3.58
N SER A 155 -1.96 -9.94 3.44
CA SER A 155 -2.41 -8.84 2.57
C SER A 155 -1.99 -7.48 3.15
N VAL A 156 -1.46 -6.61 2.29
CA VAL A 156 -1.04 -5.24 2.64
C VAL A 156 -1.78 -4.27 1.74
N SER A 157 -2.27 -3.16 2.31
CA SER A 157 -2.83 -2.05 1.53
C SER A 157 -1.84 -0.89 1.51
N PHE A 158 -1.49 -0.44 0.31
CA PHE A 158 -0.68 0.75 0.11
C PHE A 158 -1.64 1.90 -0.22
N GLY A 159 -1.74 2.89 0.67
CA GLY A 159 -2.35 4.17 0.33
C GLY A 159 -1.49 4.96 -0.66
N GLU A 160 -2.10 5.86 -1.40
CA GLU A 160 -1.40 6.77 -2.31
C GLU A 160 -0.37 7.64 -1.57
N ALA A 161 0.77 7.91 -2.22
CA ALA A 161 1.84 8.76 -1.71
C ALA A 161 2.58 9.43 -2.87
N MET A 162 2.46 10.76 -2.96
CA MET A 162 3.12 11.57 -4.00
C MET A 162 4.64 11.71 -3.80
N ASP A 163 5.08 11.56 -2.55
CA ASP A 163 6.49 11.47 -2.18
C ASP A 163 6.69 10.32 -1.18
N TRP A 164 7.94 10.04 -0.82
CA TRP A 164 8.29 8.99 0.12
C TRP A 164 7.63 9.22 1.48
N GLN A 165 6.83 8.24 1.89
CA GLN A 165 6.21 8.21 3.21
C GLN A 165 6.65 6.96 3.98
N GLY A 166 7.12 7.18 5.21
CA GLY A 166 7.39 6.12 6.17
C GLY A 166 6.09 5.45 6.62
N ARG A 167 6.10 4.12 6.67
CA ARG A 167 4.98 3.26 7.05
C ARG A 167 5.50 2.10 7.88
N VAL A 168 4.60 1.45 8.61
CA VAL A 168 4.93 0.31 9.47
C VAL A 168 3.87 -0.77 9.29
N ILE A 169 4.31 -2.02 9.15
CA ILE A 169 3.45 -3.20 9.29
C ILE A 169 3.82 -3.88 10.60
N ASP A 170 2.89 -3.92 11.54
CA ASP A 170 3.02 -4.70 12.77
C ASP A 170 2.15 -5.95 12.70
N GLY A 171 2.62 -7.02 13.32
CA GLY A 171 1.88 -8.27 13.33
C GLY A 171 2.55 -9.36 14.15
N GLN A 172 2.11 -10.58 13.90
CA GLN A 172 2.69 -11.78 14.50
C GLN A 172 2.49 -12.98 13.57
N PHE A 173 3.39 -13.96 13.65
CA PHE A 173 3.22 -15.26 13.02
C PHE A 173 3.37 -16.38 14.04
N THR A 174 2.68 -17.50 13.81
CA THR A 174 2.72 -18.67 14.70
C THR A 174 3.78 -19.65 14.21
N LEU A 175 4.69 -20.08 15.09
CA LEU A 175 5.74 -21.02 14.72
C LEU A 175 5.17 -22.39 14.34
N PRO A 176 5.50 -22.93 13.15
CA PRO A 176 4.97 -24.22 12.72
C PRO A 176 5.63 -25.37 13.47
N SER A 177 4.91 -26.48 13.61
CA SER A 177 5.42 -27.71 14.23
C SER A 177 6.47 -28.45 13.37
N THR A 178 6.75 -27.97 12.16
CA THR A 178 7.74 -28.55 11.24
C THR A 178 9.17 -28.07 11.50
N LEU A 179 9.38 -27.19 12.48
CA LEU A 179 10.72 -26.72 12.87
C LEU A 179 11.43 -27.74 13.76
N GLU A 180 12.75 -27.63 13.81
CA GLU A 180 13.63 -28.50 14.59
C GLU A 180 13.87 -27.86 15.97
N SER A 181 13.72 -28.65 17.05
CA SER A 181 14.04 -28.22 18.41
C SER A 181 15.53 -27.95 18.58
N GLY A 182 15.90 -26.98 19.41
CA GLY A 182 17.29 -26.58 19.65
C GLY A 182 17.93 -25.79 18.49
N GLN A 183 17.20 -25.59 17.39
CA GLN A 183 17.71 -24.88 16.21
C GLN A 183 17.42 -23.38 16.30
N THR A 184 18.38 -22.58 15.82
CA THR A 184 18.17 -21.13 15.58
C THR A 184 17.79 -20.88 14.12
N TYR A 185 16.82 -19.98 13.91
CA TYR A 185 16.29 -19.59 12.63
C TYR A 185 16.46 -18.09 12.38
N SER A 186 16.76 -17.75 11.14
CA SER A 186 16.67 -16.40 10.57
C SER A 186 15.27 -16.20 9.98
N VAL A 187 14.83 -14.94 9.92
CA VAL A 187 13.56 -14.57 9.29
C VAL A 187 13.84 -13.73 8.06
N ARG A 188 13.32 -14.15 6.92
CA ARG A 188 13.31 -13.35 5.69
C ARG A 188 11.91 -12.87 5.43
N ALA A 189 11.75 -11.60 5.13
CA ALA A 189 10.50 -11.05 4.67
C ALA A 189 10.65 -10.42 3.30
N LYS A 190 9.61 -10.53 2.47
CA LYS A 190 9.50 -9.89 1.18
C LYS A 190 8.20 -9.11 1.14
N LEU A 191 8.28 -7.80 0.89
CA LEU A 191 7.14 -6.91 0.71
C LEU A 191 6.98 -6.60 -0.78
N GLU A 192 5.78 -6.79 -1.32
CA GLU A 192 5.47 -6.61 -2.75
C GLU A 192 4.24 -5.72 -2.94
N ALA A 193 4.31 -4.74 -3.84
CA ALA A 193 3.14 -4.09 -4.44
C ALA A 193 2.74 -4.82 -5.73
N ILE A 194 1.44 -4.94 -6.03
CA ILE A 194 0.96 -5.87 -7.07
C ILE A 194 0.58 -5.17 -8.38
N SER A 195 -0.13 -4.03 -8.33
CA SER A 195 -0.68 -3.41 -9.55
C SER A 195 0.36 -2.63 -10.35
N ASP A 196 1.27 -1.94 -9.66
CA ASP A 196 2.52 -1.43 -10.23
C ASP A 196 3.63 -2.09 -9.44
N TYR A 197 4.20 -3.14 -10.03
CA TYR A 197 5.00 -4.10 -9.29
C TYR A 197 6.33 -3.50 -8.85
N THR A 198 6.54 -3.55 -7.53
CA THR A 198 7.80 -3.24 -6.87
C THR A 198 7.93 -4.17 -5.67
N GLN A 199 9.17 -4.44 -5.25
CA GLN A 199 9.44 -5.34 -4.14
C GLN A 199 10.67 -4.91 -3.38
N GLU A 200 10.66 -5.22 -2.10
CA GLU A 200 11.85 -5.20 -1.24
C GLU A 200 11.93 -6.48 -0.43
N THR A 201 13.14 -6.83 -0.02
CA THR A 201 13.39 -8.03 0.78
C THR A 201 14.41 -7.72 1.84
N ASP A 202 14.10 -8.11 3.06
CA ASP A 202 15.00 -7.98 4.19
C ASP A 202 15.13 -9.32 4.92
N THR A 203 16.26 -9.53 5.60
CA THR A 203 16.51 -10.74 6.37
C THR A 203 17.10 -10.39 7.72
N ASP A 204 16.36 -10.74 8.75
CA ASP A 204 16.74 -10.64 10.15
C ASP A 204 17.45 -11.93 10.59
N TRP A 205 18.75 -11.85 10.88
CA TRP A 205 19.62 -13.02 11.00
C TRP A 205 19.64 -13.60 12.40
N GLY A 206 19.43 -14.92 12.50
CA GLY A 206 19.65 -15.69 13.73
C GLY A 206 18.78 -15.29 14.92
N VAL A 207 17.57 -14.79 14.67
CA VAL A 207 16.75 -14.12 15.69
C VAL A 207 15.86 -15.04 16.52
N LEU A 208 15.50 -16.24 16.04
CA LEU A 208 14.58 -17.13 16.75
C LEU A 208 15.24 -18.45 17.14
N ALA A 209 15.39 -18.71 18.43
CA ALA A 209 15.79 -20.01 18.94
C ALA A 209 14.56 -20.85 19.29
N ILE A 210 14.55 -22.12 18.88
CA ILE A 210 13.51 -23.06 19.29
C ILE A 210 13.98 -23.84 20.51
N THR A 211 13.16 -23.92 21.55
CA THR A 211 13.46 -24.67 22.77
C THR A 211 13.92 -26.10 22.43
N GLU A 212 14.97 -26.58 23.10
CA GLU A 212 15.41 -27.96 22.98
C GLU A 212 14.31 -28.92 23.43
N ALA A 213 14.17 -30.04 22.72
CA ALA A 213 13.25 -31.10 23.14
C ALA A 213 13.81 -31.74 24.42
N ALA A 214 12.92 -32.01 25.39
CA ALA A 214 13.30 -32.81 26.54
C ALA A 214 13.79 -34.18 26.07
N VAL A 215 15.07 -34.48 26.29
CA VAL A 215 15.64 -35.78 25.98
C VAL A 215 15.19 -36.75 27.07
N GLU A 216 14.46 -37.80 26.69
CA GLU A 216 14.06 -38.87 27.60
C GLU A 216 14.79 -40.17 27.27
N HIS A 217 15.14 -40.93 28.31
CA HIS A 217 15.80 -42.23 28.24
C HIS A 217 14.85 -43.31 28.78
N ARG A 218 14.77 -44.44 28.07
CA ARG A 218 13.97 -45.59 28.52
C ARG A 218 14.85 -46.59 29.25
N LEU A 219 14.53 -46.85 30.52
CA LEU A 219 15.17 -47.87 31.35
C LEU A 219 14.30 -49.14 31.37
N THR A 220 14.84 -50.24 30.84
CA THR A 220 14.22 -51.57 30.86
C THR A 220 14.98 -52.48 31.82
N LEU A 221 14.26 -53.14 32.74
CA LEU A 221 14.85 -54.02 33.76
C LEU A 221 14.39 -55.46 33.53
N HIS A 222 15.30 -56.42 33.72
CA HIS A 222 15.02 -57.85 33.61
C HIS A 222 15.67 -58.61 34.78
N ALA A 223 14.91 -59.50 35.43
CA ALA A 223 15.47 -60.42 36.43
C ALA A 223 16.06 -61.67 35.73
N SER A 224 17.23 -62.13 36.18
CA SER A 224 17.87 -63.36 35.69
C SER A 224 18.40 -64.22 36.85
N PRO A 225 17.91 -65.47 37.04
CA PRO A 225 16.81 -66.10 36.29
C PRO A 225 15.49 -65.36 36.50
N SER A 226 14.57 -65.44 35.54
CA SER A 226 13.29 -64.72 35.58
C SER A 226 12.40 -65.09 36.78
N ALA A 227 12.63 -66.27 37.39
CA ALA A 227 11.99 -66.72 38.62
C ALA A 227 12.74 -66.28 39.91
N GLY A 228 13.88 -65.61 39.78
CA GLY A 228 14.81 -65.31 40.88
C GLY A 228 14.47 -64.06 41.71
N GLY A 229 13.45 -63.29 41.36
CA GLY A 229 13.04 -62.09 42.10
C GLY A 229 12.24 -61.07 41.27
N THR A 230 11.92 -59.92 41.89
CA THR A 230 11.22 -58.80 41.25
C THR A 230 12.12 -57.58 41.15
N VAL A 231 12.35 -57.07 39.95
CA VAL A 231 13.03 -55.79 39.73
C VAL A 231 12.01 -54.68 39.45
N SER A 232 12.20 -53.49 40.03
CA SER A 232 11.31 -52.33 39.85
C SER A 232 12.11 -51.03 39.68
N GLY A 233 11.51 -50.03 39.02
CA GLY A 233 12.18 -48.79 38.63
C GLY A 233 12.51 -48.67 37.14
N GLY A 234 11.89 -49.48 36.28
CA GLY A 234 11.90 -49.26 34.83
C GLY A 234 10.86 -48.19 34.43
N GLY A 235 11.12 -47.50 33.33
CA GLY A 235 10.28 -46.37 32.90
C GLY A 235 10.97 -45.50 31.85
N THR A 236 10.37 -44.35 31.57
CA THR A 236 10.94 -43.30 30.72
C THR A 236 11.27 -42.11 31.61
N TYR A 237 12.49 -41.59 31.50
CA TYR A 237 13.03 -40.59 32.41
C TYR A 237 13.77 -39.49 31.64
N PRO A 238 13.61 -38.20 31.99
CA PRO A 238 14.47 -37.12 31.54
C PRO A 238 15.97 -37.42 31.62
N HIS A 239 16.72 -36.84 30.69
CA HIS A 239 18.17 -36.90 30.68
C HIS A 239 18.75 -36.33 31.99
N MET A 240 19.76 -37.03 32.54
CA MET A 240 20.40 -36.77 33.84
C MET A 240 19.54 -37.02 35.09
N GLU A 241 18.32 -37.56 34.97
CA GLU A 241 17.54 -37.97 36.14
C GLU A 241 18.18 -39.18 36.84
N ARG A 242 18.28 -39.11 38.18
CA ARG A 242 18.73 -40.23 39.00
C ARG A 242 17.53 -41.13 39.34
N VAL A 243 17.53 -42.34 38.79
CA VAL A 243 16.46 -43.33 39.03
C VAL A 243 16.90 -44.33 40.10
N LYS A 244 16.06 -44.54 41.12
CA LYS A 244 16.26 -45.59 42.11
C LYS A 244 15.71 -46.92 41.58
N ILE A 245 16.56 -47.94 41.51
CA ILE A 245 16.19 -49.30 41.12
C ILE A 245 16.10 -50.16 42.40
N THR A 246 15.10 -51.04 42.46
CA THR A 246 14.97 -52.04 43.53
C THR A 246 15.00 -53.44 42.93
N ALA A 247 15.71 -54.36 43.57
CA ALA A 247 15.86 -55.77 43.18
C ALA A 247 15.65 -56.69 44.40
#